data_AF-A0A7C2PGI2-F1
#
_entry.id   AF-A0A7C2PGI2-F1
#
_cell.length_a   1.000
_cell.length_b   1.000
_cell.length_c   1.000
_cell.angle_alpha   90.00
_cell.angle_beta   90.00
_cell.angle_gamma   90.00
#
_symmetry.space_group_name_H-M   'P 1'
#
loop_
_entity.id
_entity.type
_entity.pdbx_description
1 polymer ?
#
loop_
_entity_poly.entity_id
_entity_poly.type
_entity_poly.pdbx_seq_one_letter_code
_entity_poly.pdbx_strand_id
1 'polypeptide(L)'
;YDKTTFSVRLDDPGQILRDYQTIENTQKADGKINPNMVVSPRYYLVDASFLVALGVKSQSFLQEIETALINPHWPPYLGRKCCIPSFPVYVDAIEKDNPIDALWNKNYPIRSYTKPSQTIELNVEGLESTSRPYRKRDVYGRTRFFKYRFVHGVFKESQDFPKQNIIEEFKNESLTH
;
A
#
# COMPACT_ATOMS: atom_id res chain seq x y z
N TYR A 1 10.82 11.16 -17.10
CA TYR A 1 10.52 10.14 -16.08
C TYR A 1 10.09 8.89 -16.80
N ASP A 2 10.89 7.84 -16.71
CA ASP A 2 10.46 6.53 -17.16
C ASP A 2 9.19 6.15 -16.41
N LYS A 3 8.18 5.70 -17.16
CA LYS A 3 6.86 5.41 -16.62
C LYS A 3 6.96 4.14 -15.77
N THR A 4 6.83 4.29 -14.45
CA THR A 4 6.58 3.18 -13.53
C THR A 4 5.10 2.80 -13.53
N THR A 5 4.77 1.53 -13.30
CA THR A 5 3.39 1.06 -13.11
C THR A 5 3.19 0.55 -11.70
N PHE A 6 2.01 0.79 -11.12
CA PHE A 6 1.72 0.44 -9.74
C PHE A 6 0.49 -0.47 -9.67
N SER A 7 0.73 -1.75 -9.37
CA SER A 7 -0.33 -2.75 -9.23
C SER A 7 -0.38 -3.31 -7.81
N VAL A 8 -1.56 -3.65 -7.32
CA VAL A 8 -1.78 -4.01 -5.91
C VAL A 8 -2.61 -5.28 -5.80
N ARG A 9 -2.20 -6.23 -4.98
CA ARG A 9 -3.01 -7.35 -4.48
C ARG A 9 -3.53 -7.02 -3.10
N LEU A 10 -4.84 -7.15 -2.93
CA LEU A 10 -5.56 -6.91 -1.68
C LEU A 10 -5.60 -8.19 -0.85
N ASP A 11 -4.60 -8.42 0.00
CA ASP A 11 -4.51 -9.64 0.81
C ASP A 11 -5.52 -9.64 1.97
N ASP A 12 -5.68 -8.49 2.63
CA ASP A 12 -6.70 -8.26 3.65
C ASP A 12 -7.27 -6.85 3.49
N PRO A 13 -8.59 -6.68 3.28
CA PRO A 13 -9.21 -5.37 3.15
C PRO A 13 -9.14 -4.52 4.42
N GLY A 14 -8.97 -5.17 5.59
CA GLY A 14 -9.02 -4.51 6.89
C GLY A 14 -10.36 -3.83 7.19
N GLN A 15 -10.33 -2.93 8.18
CA GLN A 15 -11.51 -2.21 8.66
C GLN A 15 -11.28 -0.69 8.67
N ILE A 16 -12.34 0.10 8.48
CA ILE A 16 -12.24 1.55 8.56
C ILE A 16 -12.33 1.98 10.03
N LEU A 17 -11.26 2.60 10.54
CA LEU A 17 -11.24 3.28 11.82
C LEU A 17 -11.44 4.78 11.64
N ARG A 18 -12.35 5.37 12.41
CA ARG A 18 -12.52 6.82 12.53
C ARG A 18 -11.86 7.31 13.81
N ASP A 19 -10.78 8.05 13.67
CA ASP A 19 -10.02 8.65 14.76
C ASP A 19 -10.37 10.13 14.91
N TYR A 20 -10.66 10.57 16.13
CA TYR A 20 -11.02 11.95 16.45
C TYR A 20 -9.80 12.67 17.02
N GLN A 21 -9.08 13.36 16.15
CA GLN A 21 -7.91 14.13 16.56
C GLN A 21 -8.32 15.56 16.88
N THR A 22 -7.95 16.03 18.06
CA THR A 22 -8.17 17.41 18.48
C THR A 22 -6.89 18.21 18.38
N ILE A 23 -7.00 19.47 17.95
CA ILE A 23 -5.88 20.40 17.84
C ILE A 23 -6.26 21.69 18.54
N GLU A 24 -5.47 22.06 19.54
CA GLU A 24 -5.57 23.35 20.22
C GLU A 24 -4.68 24.39 19.54
N ASN A 25 -4.95 25.66 19.77
CA ASN A 25 -4.13 26.77 19.28
C ASN A 25 -3.90 26.80 17.76
N THR A 26 -4.88 26.35 16.97
CA THR A 26 -4.80 26.39 15.50
C THR A 26 -4.72 27.83 14.99
N GLN A 27 -4.03 28.06 13.87
CA GLN A 27 -3.96 29.39 13.27
C GLN A 27 -5.19 29.65 12.39
N LYS A 28 -5.85 30.80 12.58
CA LYS A 28 -6.94 31.27 11.74
C LYS A 28 -6.40 31.91 10.44
N ALA A 29 -7.28 32.09 9.47
CA ALA A 29 -6.94 32.75 8.20
C ALA A 29 -6.46 34.21 8.37
N ASP A 30 -6.86 34.88 9.46
CA ASP A 30 -6.40 36.22 9.84
C ASP A 30 -5.08 36.21 10.65
N GLY A 31 -4.45 35.05 10.77
CA GLY A 31 -3.18 34.86 11.48
C GLY A 31 -3.30 34.73 13.00
N LYS A 32 -4.48 34.95 13.60
CA LYS A 32 -4.69 34.86 15.05
C LYS A 32 -4.79 33.41 15.52
N ILE A 33 -4.46 33.18 16.78
CA ILE A 33 -4.66 31.88 17.43
C ILE A 33 -6.17 31.65 17.62
N ASN A 34 -6.61 30.45 17.28
CA ASN A 34 -7.96 30.00 17.56
C ASN A 34 -8.07 29.53 19.02
N PRO A 35 -8.91 30.18 19.84
CA PRO A 35 -9.11 29.77 21.23
C PRO A 35 -9.94 28.48 21.33
N ASN A 36 -10.59 28.05 20.25
CA ASN A 36 -11.43 26.85 20.24
C ASN A 36 -10.61 25.63 19.79
N MET A 37 -10.84 24.51 20.47
CA MET A 37 -10.35 23.21 20.04
C MET A 37 -10.99 22.83 18.70
N VAL A 38 -10.16 22.49 17.71
CA VAL A 38 -10.62 22.03 16.40
C VAL A 38 -10.57 20.51 16.36
N VAL A 39 -11.71 19.89 16.08
CA VAL A 39 -11.81 18.45 15.84
C VAL A 39 -11.53 18.15 14.38
N SER A 40 -10.57 17.27 14.11
CA SER A 40 -10.19 16.78 12.78
C SER A 40 -10.42 15.26 12.72
N PRO A 41 -11.59 14.80 12.24
CA PRO A 41 -11.82 13.37 12.05
C PRO A 41 -10.93 12.83 10.94
N ARG A 42 -10.21 11.75 11.22
CA ARG A 42 -9.33 11.07 10.27
C ARG A 42 -9.74 9.61 10.12
N TYR A 43 -9.80 9.15 8.88
CA TYR A 43 -10.09 7.76 8.57
C TYR A 43 -8.81 7.00 8.26
N TYR A 44 -8.71 5.79 8.79
CA TYR A 44 -7.61 4.85 8.64
C TYR A 44 -8.15 3.48 8.23
N LEU A 45 -7.33 2.70 7.55
CA LEU A 45 -7.54 1.25 7.42
C LEU A 45 -6.70 0.57 8.51
N VAL A 46 -7.34 -0.26 9.32
CA VAL A 46 -6.69 -1.07 10.36
C VAL A 46 -6.75 -2.54 9.96
N ASP A 47 -5.74 -3.30 10.36
CA ASP A 47 -5.59 -4.73 10.03
C ASP A 47 -5.72 -5.04 8.53
N ALA A 48 -5.28 -4.09 7.69
CA ALA A 48 -5.24 -4.24 6.25
C ALA A 48 -3.86 -4.71 5.78
N SER A 49 -3.82 -5.48 4.71
CA SER A 49 -2.61 -6.04 4.13
C SER A 49 -2.66 -5.98 2.61
N PHE A 50 -1.55 -5.55 2.02
CA PHE A 50 -1.42 -5.35 0.58
C PHE A 50 -0.06 -5.84 0.11
N LEU A 51 -0.03 -6.52 -1.04
CA LEU A 51 1.20 -6.74 -1.79
C LEU A 51 1.21 -5.79 -3.00
N VAL A 52 2.33 -5.11 -3.22
CA VAL A 52 2.47 -4.12 -4.29
C VAL A 52 3.53 -4.58 -5.27
N ALA A 53 3.19 -4.56 -6.56
CA ALA A 53 4.13 -4.72 -7.66
C ALA A 53 4.40 -3.35 -8.29
N LEU A 54 5.66 -2.90 -8.20
CA LEU A 54 6.16 -1.71 -8.87
C LEU A 54 6.89 -2.12 -10.15
N GLY A 55 6.24 -1.91 -11.30
CA GLY A 55 6.84 -2.17 -12.60
C GLY A 55 7.79 -1.04 -12.99
N VAL A 56 9.02 -1.39 -13.36
CA VAL A 56 10.07 -0.46 -13.81
C VAL A 56 10.68 -0.95 -15.11
N LYS A 57 11.12 -0.02 -15.97
CA LYS A 57 11.69 -0.35 -17.29
C LYS A 57 13.22 -0.46 -17.30
N SER A 58 13.88 0.30 -16.42
CA SER A 58 15.35 0.37 -16.37
C SER A 58 15.86 -0.47 -15.20
N GLN A 59 16.81 -1.36 -15.49
CA GLN A 59 17.48 -2.17 -14.48
C GLN A 59 18.25 -1.32 -13.48
N SER A 60 18.90 -0.23 -13.92
CA SER A 60 19.63 0.66 -13.01
C SER A 60 18.69 1.34 -12.03
N PHE A 61 17.50 1.73 -12.51
CA PHE A 61 16.49 2.36 -11.67
C PHE A 61 15.85 1.37 -10.67
N LEU A 62 15.69 0.10 -11.07
CA LEU A 62 15.28 -0.96 -10.14
C LEU A 62 16.25 -1.09 -8.97
N GLN A 63 17.55 -1.15 -9.26
CA GLN A 63 18.61 -1.27 -8.24
C GLN A 63 18.66 -0.07 -7.30
N GLU A 64 18.44 1.15 -7.83
CA GLU A 64 18.32 2.36 -7.02
C GLU A 64 17.15 2.28 -6.04
N ILE A 65 15.98 1.83 -6.50
CA ILE A 65 14.78 1.68 -5.67
C ILE A 65 14.99 0.60 -4.61
N GLU A 66 15.50 -0.56 -4.99
CA GLU A 66 15.81 -1.67 -4.07
C GLU A 66 16.73 -1.18 -2.95
N THR A 67 17.86 -0.55 -3.30
CA THR A 67 18.83 -0.02 -2.33
C THR A 67 18.18 0.98 -1.38
N ALA A 68 17.32 1.87 -1.89
CA ALA A 68 16.65 2.89 -1.11
C ALA A 68 15.54 2.33 -0.19
N LEU A 69 14.88 1.24 -0.58
CA LEU A 69 13.87 0.59 0.25
C LEU A 69 14.48 -0.28 1.35
N ILE A 70 15.62 -0.91 1.09
CA ILE A 70 16.39 -1.68 2.09
C ILE A 70 17.05 -0.74 3.10
N ASN A 71 17.63 0.38 2.63
CA ASN A 71 18.34 1.36 3.47
C ASN A 71 17.70 2.75 3.36
N PRO A 72 16.50 2.94 3.93
CA PRO A 72 15.77 4.19 3.77
C PRO A 72 16.44 5.33 4.53
N HIS A 73 16.71 6.44 3.83
CA HIS A 73 17.24 7.65 4.47
C HIS A 73 16.26 8.30 5.46
N TRP A 74 14.95 8.14 5.21
CA TRP A 74 13.88 8.56 6.12
C TRP A 74 13.00 7.37 6.50
N PRO A 75 12.51 7.29 7.75
CA PRO A 75 11.63 6.20 8.16
C PRO A 75 10.38 6.10 7.26
N PRO A 76 10.08 4.93 6.69
CA PRO A 76 8.88 4.75 5.88
C PRO A 76 7.62 4.83 6.75
N TYR A 77 6.53 5.31 6.16
CA TYR A 77 5.20 5.35 6.79
C TYR A 77 4.09 5.10 5.76
N LEU A 78 3.01 4.45 6.20
CA LEU A 78 1.88 4.07 5.37
C LEU A 78 0.84 5.21 5.34
N GLY A 79 1.08 6.19 4.47
CA GLY A 79 0.20 7.33 4.24
C GLY A 79 0.40 8.47 5.25
N ARG A 80 0.18 8.21 6.56
CA ARG A 80 0.44 9.20 7.64
C ARG A 80 1.62 8.76 8.50
N LYS A 81 2.39 9.73 9.01
CA LYS A 81 3.61 9.48 9.82
C LYS A 81 3.39 8.59 11.05
N CYS A 82 2.17 8.53 11.59
CA CYS A 82 1.83 7.68 12.72
C CYS A 82 1.60 6.20 12.34
N CYS A 83 1.49 5.88 11.05
CA CYS A 83 1.25 4.53 10.55
C CYS A 83 2.57 3.90 10.14
N ILE A 84 3.31 3.37 11.12
CA ILE A 84 4.61 2.71 10.91
C ILE A 84 4.35 1.32 10.30
N PRO A 85 5.09 0.90 9.26
CA PRO A 85 4.99 -0.46 8.74
C PRO A 85 5.38 -1.49 9.79
N SER A 86 4.54 -2.52 9.99
CA SER A 86 4.84 -3.61 10.92
C SER A 86 5.77 -4.68 10.33
N PHE A 87 6.04 -4.61 9.02
CA PHE A 87 6.96 -5.48 8.29
C PHE A 87 7.87 -4.66 7.38
N PRO A 88 9.04 -5.19 6.98
CA PRO A 88 9.86 -4.57 5.93
C PRO A 88 9.03 -4.26 4.69
N VAL A 89 9.19 -3.04 4.16
CA VAL A 89 8.44 -2.58 2.97
C VAL A 89 8.94 -3.26 1.70
N TYR A 90 10.23 -3.58 1.65
CA TYR A 90 10.84 -4.34 0.57
C TYR A 90 10.64 -5.85 0.79
N VAL A 91 10.26 -6.55 -0.28
CA VAL A 91 10.11 -8.02 -0.27
C VAL A 91 11.18 -8.64 -1.15
N ASP A 92 11.16 -8.34 -2.45
CA ASP A 92 12.01 -8.96 -3.45
C ASP A 92 11.94 -8.20 -4.78
N ALA A 93 12.88 -8.47 -5.69
CA ALA A 93 12.90 -7.99 -7.07
C ALA A 93 12.89 -9.18 -8.03
N ILE A 94 11.86 -9.28 -8.86
CA ILE A 94 11.68 -10.38 -9.81
C ILE A 94 11.41 -9.89 -11.22
N GLU A 95 11.81 -10.71 -12.20
CA GLU A 95 11.49 -10.48 -13.60
C GLU A 95 10.21 -11.25 -13.98
N LYS A 96 9.20 -10.51 -14.42
CA LYS A 96 7.93 -11.03 -14.93
C LYS A 96 7.42 -10.14 -16.04
N ASP A 97 6.84 -10.76 -17.07
CA ASP A 97 6.31 -10.05 -18.24
C ASP A 97 5.09 -9.19 -17.92
N ASN A 98 4.33 -9.56 -16.88
CA ASN A 98 3.13 -8.84 -16.48
C ASN A 98 2.98 -8.74 -14.95
N PRO A 99 2.30 -7.69 -14.46
CA PRO A 99 2.12 -7.46 -13.02
C PRO A 99 1.20 -8.49 -12.34
N ILE A 100 0.31 -9.17 -13.09
CA ILE A 100 -0.57 -10.20 -12.51
C ILE A 100 0.28 -11.39 -12.05
N ASP A 101 1.21 -11.84 -12.88
CA ASP A 101 2.09 -12.97 -12.55
C ASP A 101 3.08 -12.64 -11.43
N ALA A 102 3.52 -11.37 -11.36
CA ALA A 102 4.33 -10.90 -10.23
C ALA A 102 3.52 -10.93 -8.92
N LEU A 103 2.31 -10.37 -8.92
CA LEU A 103 1.43 -10.34 -7.75
C LEU A 103 0.88 -11.73 -7.36
N TRP A 104 0.73 -12.64 -8.32
CA TRP A 104 0.20 -13.99 -8.10
C TRP A 104 1.30 -15.07 -8.02
N ASN A 105 2.52 -14.68 -7.66
CA ASN A 105 3.61 -15.60 -7.41
C ASN A 105 3.43 -16.30 -6.06
N LYS A 106 3.48 -17.65 -6.05
CA LYS A 106 3.28 -18.49 -4.85
C LYS A 106 4.34 -18.30 -3.77
N ASN A 107 5.49 -17.70 -4.10
CA ASN A 107 6.52 -17.36 -3.11
C ASN A 107 6.06 -16.24 -2.16
N TYR A 108 5.03 -15.47 -2.52
CA TYR A 108 4.46 -14.41 -1.69
C TYR A 108 3.08 -14.84 -1.21
N PRO A 109 2.96 -15.53 -0.06
CA PRO A 109 1.67 -15.98 0.45
C PRO A 109 0.72 -14.80 0.68
N ILE A 110 -0.58 -15.06 0.66
CA ILE A 110 -1.58 -14.07 1.06
C ILE A 110 -1.42 -13.85 2.57
N ARG A 111 -1.04 -12.64 2.97
CA ARG A 111 -0.81 -12.28 4.38
C ARG A 111 -2.05 -11.60 4.92
N SER A 112 -2.73 -12.20 5.88
CA SER A 112 -3.98 -11.68 6.43
C SER A 112 -3.99 -11.76 7.95
N TYR A 113 -4.66 -10.81 8.58
CA TYR A 113 -4.91 -10.83 10.03
C TYR A 113 -6.08 -11.76 10.36
N THR A 114 -7.00 -11.92 9.41
CA THR A 114 -8.18 -12.77 9.52
C THR A 114 -8.11 -13.95 8.54
N LYS A 115 -9.23 -14.65 8.32
CA LYS A 115 -9.28 -15.69 7.29
C LYS A 115 -9.38 -15.00 5.92
N PRO A 116 -8.43 -15.23 4.99
CA PRO A 116 -8.49 -14.61 3.67
C PRO A 116 -9.79 -14.91 2.93
N SER A 117 -10.24 -13.93 2.14
CA SER A 117 -11.36 -14.10 1.22
C SER A 117 -11.13 -15.24 0.24
N GLN A 118 -12.21 -15.91 -0.20
CA GLN A 118 -12.16 -16.91 -1.26
C GLN A 118 -11.66 -16.30 -2.58
N THR A 119 -11.99 -15.04 -2.82
CA THR A 119 -11.57 -14.29 -4.00
C THR A 119 -10.72 -13.09 -3.57
N ILE A 120 -9.57 -12.92 -4.21
CA ILE A 120 -8.64 -11.81 -3.98
C ILE A 120 -8.70 -10.84 -5.17
N GLU A 121 -8.74 -9.55 -4.85
CA GLU A 121 -8.73 -8.48 -5.85
C GLU A 121 -7.29 -8.04 -6.17
N LEU A 122 -6.99 -7.95 -7.46
CA LEU A 122 -5.79 -7.34 -8.02
C LEU A 122 -6.21 -6.03 -8.72
N ASN A 123 -5.69 -4.90 -8.26
CA ASN A 123 -5.79 -3.61 -8.93
C ASN A 123 -4.57 -3.42 -9.84
N VAL A 124 -4.75 -3.58 -11.14
CA VAL A 124 -3.65 -3.63 -12.10
C VAL A 124 -3.61 -2.37 -12.97
N GLU A 125 -2.49 -1.68 -12.96
CA GLU A 125 -2.24 -0.52 -13.82
C GLU A 125 -1.72 -0.96 -15.20
N GLY A 126 -2.23 -0.34 -16.27
CA GLY A 126 -1.75 -0.58 -17.63
C GLY A 126 -2.23 -1.90 -18.26
N LEU A 127 -3.15 -2.62 -17.62
CA LEU A 127 -3.81 -3.77 -18.22
C LEU A 127 -4.74 -3.31 -19.34
N GLU A 128 -4.61 -3.90 -20.53
CA GLU A 128 -5.61 -3.79 -21.58
C GLU A 128 -6.83 -4.65 -21.19
N SER A 129 -7.93 -4.01 -20.86
CA SER A 129 -9.17 -4.68 -20.46
C SER A 129 -10.37 -4.00 -21.10
N THR A 130 -11.40 -4.80 -21.39
CA THR A 130 -12.71 -4.32 -21.82
C THR A 130 -13.56 -3.82 -20.65
N SER A 131 -13.19 -4.18 -19.41
CA SER A 131 -13.87 -3.73 -18.19
C SER A 131 -13.63 -2.25 -17.91
N ARG A 132 -14.59 -1.58 -17.27
CA ARG A 132 -14.45 -0.17 -16.91
C ARG A 132 -13.37 -0.01 -15.83
N PRO A 133 -12.32 0.81 -16.05
CA PRO A 133 -11.28 1.01 -15.03
C PRO A 133 -11.79 1.81 -13.84
N TYR A 134 -11.18 1.55 -12.67
CA TYR A 134 -11.23 2.45 -11.53
C TYR A 134 -10.32 3.65 -11.78
N ARG A 135 -10.85 4.85 -11.51
CA ARG A 135 -10.09 6.09 -11.60
C ARG A 135 -9.53 6.46 -10.23
N LYS A 136 -8.21 6.41 -10.08
CA LYS A 136 -7.50 6.86 -8.87
C LYS A 136 -6.87 8.23 -9.12
N ARG A 137 -6.87 9.09 -8.12
CA ARG A 137 -6.29 10.45 -8.18
C ARG A 137 -5.11 10.49 -7.23
N ASP A 138 -3.91 10.50 -7.79
CA ASP A 138 -2.67 10.33 -7.03
C ASP A 138 -1.78 11.56 -7.18
N VAL A 139 -0.91 11.76 -6.19
CA VAL A 139 0.04 12.88 -6.16
C VAL A 139 1.05 12.70 -7.29
N TYR A 140 1.28 13.76 -8.06
CA TYR A 140 2.21 13.80 -9.16
C TYR A 140 3.27 14.86 -8.90
N GLY A 141 4.50 14.42 -8.61
CA GLY A 141 5.64 15.28 -8.32
C GLY A 141 5.76 15.69 -6.84
N ARG A 142 6.63 16.65 -6.57
CA ARG A 142 6.97 17.12 -5.20
C ARG A 142 5.96 18.12 -4.62
N THR A 143 5.13 18.70 -5.47
CA THR A 143 4.05 19.62 -5.12
C THR A 143 2.72 18.89 -5.15
N ARG A 144 1.69 19.40 -4.46
CA ARG A 144 0.33 18.81 -4.42
C ARG A 144 -0.43 19.00 -5.74
N PHE A 145 0.15 18.54 -6.85
CA PHE A 145 -0.56 18.33 -8.11
C PHE A 145 -1.02 16.88 -8.17
N PHE A 146 -2.20 16.65 -8.71
CA PHE A 146 -2.76 15.32 -8.82
C PHE A 146 -3.01 14.96 -10.28
N LYS A 147 -2.70 13.72 -10.65
CA LYS A 147 -3.08 13.15 -11.95
C LYS A 147 -3.96 11.94 -11.75
N TYR A 148 -4.80 11.67 -12.75
CA TYR A 148 -5.55 10.44 -12.78
C TYR A 148 -4.67 9.31 -13.28
N ARG A 149 -4.77 8.17 -12.59
CA ARG A 149 -4.35 6.86 -13.13
C ARG A 149 -5.56 5.95 -13.19
N PHE A 150 -5.48 4.98 -14.10
CA PHE A 150 -6.53 4.01 -14.35
C PHE A 150 -6.00 2.63 -13.96
N VAL A 151 -6.77 1.93 -13.15
CA VAL A 151 -6.48 0.55 -12.75
C VAL A 151 -7.68 -0.33 -13.04
N HIS A 152 -7.44 -1.57 -13.44
CA HIS A 152 -8.47 -2.55 -13.69
C HIS A 152 -8.48 -3.58 -12.55
N GLY A 153 -9.68 -3.93 -12.08
CA GLY A 153 -9.87 -4.98 -11.09
C GLY A 153 -9.83 -6.34 -11.76
N VAL A 154 -8.96 -7.23 -11.28
CA VAL A 154 -8.91 -8.65 -11.65
C VAL A 154 -9.12 -9.47 -10.39
N PHE A 155 -10.02 -10.44 -10.45
CA PHE A 155 -10.37 -11.29 -9.31
C PHE A 155 -9.78 -12.68 -9.51
N LYS A 156 -9.14 -13.22 -8.47
CA LYS A 156 -8.49 -14.54 -8.49
C LYS A 156 -8.95 -15.37 -7.30
N GLU A 157 -9.25 -16.65 -7.55
CA GLU A 157 -9.60 -17.60 -6.50
C GLU A 157 -8.38 -17.99 -5.66
N SER A 158 -8.54 -17.95 -4.34
CA SER A 158 -7.47 -18.14 -3.35
C SER A 158 -7.40 -19.56 -2.78
N GLN A 159 -8.25 -20.48 -3.26
CA GLN A 159 -8.41 -21.82 -2.69
C GLN A 159 -7.07 -22.57 -2.56
N ASP A 160 -6.28 -22.60 -3.63
CA ASP A 160 -5.00 -23.31 -3.71
C ASP A 160 -3.77 -22.39 -3.58
N PHE A 161 -3.98 -21.17 -3.09
CA PHE A 161 -2.91 -20.18 -2.95
C PHE A 161 -2.33 -20.20 -1.52
N PRO A 162 -1.00 -20.13 -1.34
CA PRO A 162 -0.39 -20.09 -0.01
C PRO A 162 -0.91 -18.94 0.83
N LYS A 163 -1.17 -19.19 2.13
CA LYS A 163 -1.73 -18.22 3.07
C LYS A 163 -0.87 -18.18 4.33
N GLN A 164 -0.71 -17.00 4.90
CA GLN A 164 0.04 -16.78 6.11
C GLN A 164 -0.76 -15.89 7.06
N ASN A 165 -0.93 -16.35 8.29
CA ASN A 165 -1.56 -15.56 9.34
C ASN A 165 -0.52 -14.62 9.96
N ILE A 166 -0.79 -13.31 9.88
CA ILE A 166 0.13 -12.27 10.36
C ILE A 166 0.32 -12.34 11.89
N ILE A 167 -0.74 -12.65 12.64
CA ILE A 167 -0.69 -12.71 14.11
C ILE A 167 0.21 -13.87 14.57
N GLU A 168 0.15 -15.00 13.88
CA GLU A 168 1.02 -16.16 14.17
C GLU A 168 2.48 -15.86 13.85
N GLU A 169 2.75 -15.12 12.77
CA GLU A 169 4.09 -14.69 12.39
C GLU A 169 4.75 -13.82 13.47
N PHE A 170 4.05 -12.80 13.97
CA PHE A 170 4.56 -11.96 15.05
C PHE A 170 4.86 -12.72 16.35
N LYS A 171 4.05 -13.75 16.66
CA LYS A 171 4.30 -14.60 17.84
C LYS A 171 5.60 -15.38 17.70
N ASN A 172 5.91 -15.86 16.50
CA ASN A 172 7.11 -16.63 16.23
C ASN A 172 8.38 -15.75 16.23
N GLU A 173 8.29 -14.53 15.71
CA GLU A 173 9.39 -13.54 15.76
C GLU A 173 9.69 -13.07 17.19
N SER A 174 8.66 -12.90 18.02
CA SER A 174 8.83 -12.49 19.43
C SER A 174 9.52 -13.55 20.30
N LEU A 175 9.52 -14.82 19.87
CA LEU A 175 10.16 -15.93 20.58
C LEU A 175 11.63 -16.15 20.17
N THR A 176 12.10 -15.44 19.15
CA THR A 176 13.46 -15.60 18.60
C THR A 176 14.43 -14.47 19.01
N HIS A 177 14.00 -13.56 19.88
CA HIS A 177 14.81 -12.46 20.45
C HIS A 177 14.98 -12.57 21.96
#